data_AF-A0A0C2C0K6-F1
#
_entry.id   AF-A0A0C2C0K6-F1
#
_cell.length_a   1.000
_cell.length_b   1.000
_cell.length_c   1.000
_cell.angle_alpha   90.00
_cell.angle_beta   90.00
_cell.angle_gamma   90.00
#
_symmetry.space_group_name_H-M   'P 1'
#
loop_
_entity.id
_entity.type
_entity.pdbx_description
1 polymer ?
#
loop_
_entity_poly.entity_id
_entity_poly.type
_entity_poly.pdbx_seq_one_letter_code
_entity_poly.pdbx_strand_id
1 'polypeptide(L)'
;SNMGLALDEFFRRKAIRELATGNGLNTKLFVTAYRSFREYCLSEKGGVEPALLVLFQDIIKEGHDVDRLFPYFLAHARKVFPHLEAMDDLRMISDLTQPHNWYPDARTVQRKIVFHAGPTNSGKTYHALKRFGEAKSGVYCGPLKLLAAEVFNRSNELGIKCDLVTGEERR
;
A
#
# COMPACT_ATOMS: atom_id res chain seq x y z
N SER A 1 17.78 -6.72 -36.96
CA SER A 1 18.56 -7.93 -36.61
C SER A 1 17.60 -9.12 -36.49
N ASN A 2 18.08 -10.36 -36.69
CA ASN A 2 17.24 -11.57 -36.55
C ASN A 2 16.65 -11.71 -35.13
N MET A 3 17.36 -11.23 -34.10
CA MET A 3 16.84 -11.14 -32.73
C MET A 3 15.63 -10.20 -32.60
N GLY A 4 15.63 -9.07 -33.32
CA GLY A 4 14.51 -8.13 -33.33
C GLY A 4 13.23 -8.75 -33.86
N LEU A 5 13.32 -9.59 -34.90
CA LEU A 5 12.17 -10.30 -35.46
C LEU A 5 11.60 -11.34 -34.49
N ALA A 6 12.46 -12.09 -33.80
CA ALA A 6 12.04 -13.04 -32.76
C ALA A 6 11.34 -12.33 -31.59
N LEU A 7 11.84 -11.16 -31.16
CA LEU A 7 11.20 -10.33 -30.14
C LEU A 7 9.83 -9.80 -30.61
N ASP A 8 9.73 -9.32 -31.85
CA ASP A 8 8.48 -8.83 -32.42
C ASP A 8 7.44 -9.95 -32.64
N GLU A 9 7.87 -11.19 -32.88
CA GLU A 9 7.00 -12.37 -32.84
C GLU A 9 6.53 -12.66 -31.40
N PHE A 10 7.46 -12.75 -30.44
CA PHE A 10 7.16 -12.95 -29.02
C PHE A 10 6.09 -11.97 -28.51
N PHE A 11 6.22 -10.68 -28.83
CA PHE A 11 5.27 -9.64 -28.41
C PHE A 11 3.87 -9.78 -29.02
N ARG A 12 3.77 -10.36 -30.22
CA ARG A 12 2.49 -10.54 -30.94
C ARG A 12 1.74 -11.79 -30.48
N ARG A 13 2.43 -12.79 -29.92
CA ARG A 13 1.81 -14.05 -29.51
C ARG A 13 0.79 -13.85 -28.39
N LYS A 14 -0.42 -14.39 -28.61
CA LYS A 14 -1.52 -14.32 -27.63
C LYS A 14 -1.18 -15.09 -26.34
N ALA A 15 -0.59 -16.28 -26.47
CA ALA A 15 -0.17 -17.11 -25.34
C ALA A 15 0.76 -16.36 -24.38
N ILE A 16 1.69 -15.56 -24.91
CA ILE A 16 2.60 -14.72 -24.12
C ILE A 16 1.86 -13.65 -23.32
N ARG A 17 0.82 -13.02 -23.91
CA ARG A 17 0.02 -12.02 -23.22
C ARG A 17 -0.84 -12.64 -22.12
N GLU A 18 -1.38 -13.83 -22.36
CA GLU A 18 -2.13 -14.60 -21.37
C GLU A 18 -1.23 -15.04 -20.20
N LEU A 19 -0.03 -15.54 -20.50
CA LEU A 19 1.00 -15.86 -19.50
C LEU A 19 1.43 -14.64 -18.68
N ALA A 20 1.65 -13.49 -19.34
CA ALA A 20 2.00 -12.24 -18.66
C ALA A 20 0.89 -11.81 -17.69
N THR A 21 -0.37 -11.87 -18.13
CA THR A 21 -1.53 -11.54 -17.29
C THR A 21 -1.63 -12.48 -16.08
N GLY A 22 -1.43 -13.78 -16.28
CA GLY A 22 -1.37 -14.77 -15.20
C GLY A 22 -0.24 -14.53 -14.19
N ASN A 23 0.79 -13.77 -14.57
CA ASN A 23 1.90 -13.36 -13.70
C ASN A 23 1.80 -11.90 -13.22
N GLY A 24 0.60 -11.31 -13.25
CA GLY A 24 0.35 -9.97 -12.71
C GLY A 24 0.72 -8.79 -13.62
N LEU A 25 1.21 -9.06 -14.85
CA LEU A 25 1.49 -8.03 -15.84
C LEU A 25 0.22 -7.70 -16.63
N ASN A 26 -0.47 -6.64 -16.24
CA ASN A 26 -1.53 -6.07 -17.08
C ASN A 26 -0.97 -5.52 -18.40
N THR A 27 -1.83 -5.19 -19.36
CA THR A 27 -1.44 -4.70 -20.70
C THR A 27 -0.43 -3.56 -20.66
N LYS A 28 -0.59 -2.60 -19.73
CA LYS A 28 0.31 -1.45 -19.62
C LYS A 28 1.69 -1.89 -19.12
N LEU A 29 1.74 -2.68 -18.05
CA LEU A 29 2.99 -3.19 -17.49
C LEU A 29 3.71 -4.10 -18.48
N PHE A 30 2.98 -4.96 -19.20
CA PHE A 30 3.54 -5.81 -20.24
C PHE A 30 4.22 -5.00 -21.34
N VAL A 31 3.55 -3.98 -21.89
CA VAL A 31 4.13 -3.13 -22.95
C VAL A 31 5.37 -2.39 -22.47
N THR A 32 5.33 -1.83 -21.25
CA THR A 32 6.48 -1.11 -20.67
C THR A 32 7.64 -2.05 -20.37
N ALA A 33 7.38 -3.21 -19.74
CA ALA A 33 8.40 -4.22 -19.48
C ALA A 33 9.00 -4.75 -20.79
N TYR A 34 8.19 -4.97 -21.82
CA TYR A 34 8.65 -5.46 -23.11
C TYR A 34 9.56 -4.45 -23.83
N ARG A 35 9.21 -3.16 -23.81
CA ARG A 35 10.09 -2.12 -24.38
C ARG A 35 11.46 -2.13 -23.72
N SER A 36 11.48 -2.15 -22.38
CA SER A 36 12.73 -2.24 -21.62
C SER A 36 13.50 -3.53 -21.90
N PHE A 37 12.81 -4.68 -22.00
CA PHE A 37 13.43 -5.97 -22.30
C PHE A 37 14.01 -6.01 -23.72
N ARG A 38 13.30 -5.45 -24.71
CA ARG A 38 13.78 -5.33 -26.10
C ARG A 38 15.03 -4.47 -26.18
N GLU A 39 15.04 -3.31 -25.51
CA GLU A 39 16.21 -2.44 -25.44
C GLU A 39 17.40 -3.16 -24.78
N TYR A 40 17.16 -3.89 -23.69
CA TYR A 40 18.18 -4.72 -23.04
C TYR A 40 18.75 -5.78 -23.99
N CYS A 41 17.90 -6.51 -24.71
CA CYS A 41 18.33 -7.57 -25.64
C CYS A 41 19.08 -7.04 -26.87
N LEU A 42 18.80 -5.81 -27.30
CA LEU A 42 19.39 -5.20 -28.50
C LEU A 42 20.55 -4.23 -28.18
N SER A 43 20.87 -4.05 -26.89
CA SER A 43 21.93 -3.12 -26.47
C SER A 43 23.31 -3.67 -26.84
N GLU A 44 24.15 -2.85 -27.46
CA GLU A 44 25.55 -3.20 -27.73
C GLU A 44 26.48 -2.95 -26.52
N LYS A 45 26.00 -2.22 -25.51
CA LYS A 45 26.81 -1.72 -24.38
C LYS A 45 26.67 -2.53 -23.09
N GLY A 46 25.60 -3.31 -22.95
CA GLY A 46 25.40 -4.24 -21.83
C GLY A 46 25.41 -5.66 -22.37
N GLY A 47 26.34 -6.49 -21.89
CA GLY A 47 26.38 -7.90 -22.23
C GLY A 47 25.06 -8.56 -21.84
N VAL A 48 24.26 -8.91 -22.83
CA VAL A 48 23.11 -9.80 -22.64
C VAL A 48 23.64 -11.09 -22.00
N GLU A 49 22.91 -11.62 -21.02
CA GLU A 49 23.33 -12.85 -20.35
C GLU A 49 23.63 -13.96 -21.38
N PRO A 50 24.76 -14.68 -21.27
CA PRO A 50 25.16 -15.69 -22.26
C PRO A 50 24.08 -16.74 -22.55
N ALA A 51 23.32 -17.15 -21.54
CA ALA A 51 22.22 -18.09 -21.70
C ALA A 51 21.11 -17.57 -22.62
N LEU A 52 20.78 -16.27 -22.54
CA LEU A 52 19.79 -15.64 -23.41
C LEU A 52 20.31 -15.50 -24.84
N LEU A 53 21.61 -15.25 -25.04
CA LEU A 53 22.23 -15.23 -26.36
C LEU A 53 22.20 -16.62 -27.03
N VAL A 54 22.49 -17.69 -26.29
CA VAL A 54 22.37 -19.07 -26.79
C VAL A 54 20.92 -19.35 -27.19
N LEU A 55 19.96 -18.98 -26.35
CA LEU A 55 18.55 -19.17 -26.67
C LEU A 55 18.12 -18.42 -27.95
N PHE A 56 18.61 -17.20 -28.16
CA PHE A 56 18.36 -16.50 -29.41
C PHE A 56 18.97 -17.24 -30.62
N GLN A 57 20.15 -17.84 -30.48
CA GLN A 57 20.74 -18.65 -31.55
C GLN A 57 19.89 -19.89 -31.85
N ASP A 58 19.41 -20.59 -30.83
CA ASP A 58 18.54 -21.76 -30.97
C ASP A 58 17.24 -21.39 -31.68
N ILE A 59 16.60 -20.29 -31.28
CA ILE A 59 15.38 -19.79 -31.94
C ILE A 59 15.64 -19.44 -33.41
N ILE A 60 16.73 -18.72 -33.69
CA ILE A 60 17.02 -18.20 -35.03
C ILE A 60 17.52 -19.29 -35.99
N LYS A 61 18.36 -20.20 -35.51
CA LYS A 61 19.04 -21.21 -36.35
C LYS A 61 18.35 -22.55 -36.36
N GLU A 62 17.84 -22.99 -35.21
CA GLU A 62 17.24 -24.31 -35.04
C GLU A 62 15.70 -24.26 -35.05
N GLY A 63 15.12 -23.06 -35.12
CA GLY A 63 13.66 -22.87 -35.25
C GLY A 63 12.89 -23.18 -33.98
N HIS A 64 13.52 -23.10 -32.80
CA HIS A 64 12.81 -23.25 -31.53
C HIS A 64 11.81 -22.12 -31.30
N ASP A 65 10.80 -22.42 -30.49
CA ASP A 65 9.71 -21.51 -30.21
C ASP A 65 10.16 -20.26 -29.40
N VAL A 66 9.74 -19.08 -29.84
CA VAL A 66 10.01 -17.79 -29.16
C VAL A 66 9.43 -17.72 -27.75
N ASP A 67 8.47 -18.58 -27.40
CA ASP A 67 7.86 -18.64 -26.08
C ASP A 67 8.87 -18.97 -24.98
N ARG A 68 9.99 -19.61 -25.34
CA ARG A 68 11.12 -19.86 -24.45
C ARG A 68 11.78 -18.58 -23.91
N LEU A 69 11.54 -17.41 -24.52
CA LEU A 69 11.99 -16.12 -24.01
C LEU A 69 11.22 -15.67 -22.76
N PHE A 70 10.05 -16.26 -22.47
CA PHE A 70 9.14 -15.79 -21.42
C PHE A 70 9.77 -15.77 -20.01
N PRO A 71 10.51 -16.79 -19.54
CA PRO A 71 11.15 -16.74 -18.22
C PRO A 71 12.16 -15.59 -18.09
N TYR A 72 12.94 -15.32 -19.14
CA TYR A 72 13.89 -14.20 -19.16
C TYR A 72 13.18 -12.86 -19.19
N PHE A 73 12.12 -12.74 -20.00
CA PHE A 73 11.25 -11.57 -20.02
C PHE A 73 10.62 -11.31 -18.65
N LEU A 74 10.09 -12.34 -17.99
CA LEU A 74 9.44 -12.22 -16.70
C LEU A 74 10.44 -11.82 -15.60
N ALA A 75 11.63 -12.42 -15.60
CA ALA A 75 12.71 -12.04 -14.69
C ALA A 75 13.12 -10.57 -14.89
N HIS A 76 13.22 -10.11 -16.14
CA HIS A 76 13.46 -8.70 -16.45
C HIS A 76 12.32 -7.81 -15.98
N ALA A 77 11.08 -8.22 -16.23
CA ALA A 77 9.88 -7.48 -15.84
C ALA A 77 9.79 -7.30 -14.32
N ARG A 78 10.19 -8.29 -13.53
CA ARG A 78 10.27 -8.21 -12.06
C ARG A 78 11.34 -7.23 -11.58
N LYS A 79 12.47 -7.11 -12.29
CA LYS A 79 13.47 -6.06 -12.01
C LYS A 79 12.93 -4.66 -12.29
N VAL A 80 12.15 -4.51 -13.37
CA VAL A 80 11.50 -3.24 -13.73
C VAL A 80 10.34 -2.90 -12.78
N PHE A 81 9.63 -3.92 -12.31
CA PHE A 81 8.44 -3.83 -11.47
C PHE A 81 8.55 -4.76 -10.25
N PRO A 82 9.32 -4.37 -9.20
CA PRO A 82 9.56 -5.24 -8.04
C PRO A 82 8.30 -5.66 -7.28
N HIS A 83 7.23 -4.85 -7.35
CA HIS A 83 5.96 -5.17 -6.71
C HIS A 83 5.34 -6.48 -7.23
N LEU A 84 5.68 -6.95 -8.44
CA LEU A 84 5.21 -8.22 -8.97
C LEU A 84 5.66 -9.44 -8.15
N GLU A 85 6.76 -9.33 -7.40
CA GLU A 85 7.24 -10.40 -6.49
C GLU A 85 6.61 -10.32 -5.10
N ALA A 86 6.08 -9.16 -4.72
CA ALA A 86 5.64 -8.87 -3.35
C ALA A 86 4.14 -8.48 -3.27
N MET A 87 3.33 -8.81 -4.28
CA MET A 87 1.91 -8.42 -4.29
C MET A 87 1.14 -8.97 -3.09
N ASP A 88 1.45 -10.20 -2.66
CA ASP A 88 0.78 -10.82 -1.51
C ASP A 88 1.23 -10.20 -0.18
N ASP A 89 2.52 -9.86 -0.05
CA ASP A 89 3.01 -9.11 1.10
C ASP A 89 2.36 -7.73 1.18
N LEU A 90 2.30 -7.02 0.04
CA LEU A 90 1.65 -5.72 -0.06
C LEU A 90 0.16 -5.80 0.34
N ARG A 91 -0.55 -6.86 -0.06
CA ARG A 91 -1.93 -7.12 0.36
C ARG A 91 -2.02 -7.35 1.86
N MET A 92 -1.12 -8.17 2.41
CA MET A 92 -1.12 -8.50 3.84
C MET A 92 -0.84 -7.28 4.71
N ILE A 93 0.19 -6.49 4.40
CA ILE A 93 0.54 -5.29 5.19
C ILE A 93 -0.50 -4.17 5.07
N SER A 94 -1.31 -4.18 4.01
CA SER A 94 -2.37 -3.20 3.77
C SER A 94 -3.76 -3.75 4.12
N ASP A 95 -3.86 -4.91 4.76
CA ASP A 95 -5.12 -5.43 5.26
C ASP A 95 -5.57 -4.63 6.49
N LEU A 96 -6.54 -3.75 6.27
CA LEU A 96 -7.14 -2.91 7.30
C LEU A 96 -8.55 -3.37 7.72
N THR A 97 -8.91 -4.63 7.47
CA THR A 97 -10.28 -5.15 7.68
C THR A 97 -10.67 -5.31 9.16
N GLN A 98 -9.69 -5.42 10.06
CA GLN A 98 -9.93 -5.67 11.50
C GLN A 98 -9.34 -4.56 12.40
N PRO A 99 -9.77 -3.29 12.26
CA PRO A 99 -9.17 -2.19 13.02
C PRO A 99 -9.40 -2.30 14.53
N HIS A 100 -10.42 -3.06 14.97
CA HIS A 100 -10.65 -3.33 16.38
C HIS A 100 -9.55 -4.19 17.01
N ASN A 101 -8.82 -4.99 16.23
CA ASN A 101 -7.71 -5.81 16.71
C ASN A 101 -6.41 -5.02 16.88
N TRP A 102 -6.32 -3.81 16.31
CA TRP A 102 -5.17 -2.92 16.49
C TRP A 102 -5.07 -2.33 17.89
N TYR A 103 -6.11 -2.48 18.71
CA TYR A 103 -6.18 -1.90 20.06
C TYR A 103 -6.38 -3.00 21.12
N PRO A 104 -5.38 -3.88 21.34
CA PRO A 104 -5.50 -5.03 22.25
C PRO A 104 -5.83 -4.61 23.69
N ASP A 105 -5.20 -3.56 24.21
CA ASP A 105 -5.46 -3.05 25.57
C ASP A 105 -6.92 -2.60 25.75
N ALA A 106 -7.51 -2.02 24.71
CA ALA A 106 -8.91 -1.63 24.75
C ALA A 106 -9.87 -2.82 24.53
N ARG A 107 -9.38 -4.02 24.21
CA ARG A 107 -10.17 -5.26 24.14
C ARG A 107 -10.13 -6.06 25.44
N THR A 108 -9.14 -5.85 26.30
CA THR A 108 -9.05 -6.53 27.61
C THR A 108 -9.96 -5.92 28.68
N VAL A 109 -10.40 -4.67 28.50
CA VAL A 109 -11.24 -3.94 29.45
C VAL A 109 -12.71 -3.91 28.98
N GLN A 110 -13.64 -4.13 29.91
CA GLN A 110 -15.06 -3.91 29.66
C GLN A 110 -15.34 -2.41 29.47
N ARG A 111 -15.81 -2.02 28.28
CA ARG A 111 -16.11 -0.63 27.94
C ARG A 111 -17.58 -0.46 27.58
N LYS A 112 -18.20 0.59 28.07
CA LYS A 112 -19.58 0.99 27.73
C LYS A 112 -19.54 2.25 26.86
N ILE A 113 -20.16 2.18 25.69
CA ILE A 113 -20.32 3.34 24.79
C ILE A 113 -21.63 4.03 25.14
N VAL A 114 -21.57 5.34 25.38
CA VAL A 114 -22.73 6.20 25.61
C VAL A 114 -22.75 7.27 24.53
N PHE A 115 -23.77 7.24 23.67
CA PHE A 115 -23.92 8.19 22.58
C PHE A 115 -24.89 9.32 22.96
N HIS A 116 -24.36 10.52 23.16
CA HIS A 116 -25.15 11.72 23.46
C HIS A 116 -25.67 12.37 22.18
N ALA A 117 -26.77 11.85 21.63
CA ALA A 117 -27.39 12.36 20.40
C ALA A 117 -28.21 13.63 20.64
N GLY A 118 -28.16 14.57 19.70
CA GLY A 118 -29.01 15.77 19.70
C GLY A 118 -28.45 16.89 18.80
N PRO A 119 -29.28 17.90 18.45
CA PRO A 119 -28.85 19.05 17.67
C PRO A 119 -27.79 19.89 18.41
N THR A 120 -27.16 20.84 17.71
CA THR A 120 -26.29 21.83 18.37
C THR A 120 -27.06 22.58 19.46
N ASN A 121 -26.38 22.96 20.54
CA ASN A 121 -26.97 23.66 21.70
C ASN A 121 -28.03 22.88 22.49
N SER A 122 -28.07 21.55 22.39
CA SER A 122 -29.00 20.69 23.15
C SER A 122 -28.48 20.21 24.52
N GLY A 123 -27.38 20.79 25.03
CA GLY A 123 -26.77 20.36 26.30
C GLY A 123 -25.98 19.05 26.27
N LYS A 124 -25.89 18.36 25.12
CA LYS A 124 -25.19 17.06 25.01
C LYS A 124 -23.74 17.09 25.51
N THR A 125 -22.98 18.11 25.10
CA THR A 125 -21.58 18.30 25.48
C THR A 125 -21.46 18.62 26.97
N TYR A 126 -22.39 19.39 27.52
CA TYR A 126 -22.42 19.73 28.94
C TYR A 126 -22.56 18.48 29.81
N HIS A 127 -23.48 17.58 29.48
CA HIS A 127 -23.64 16.33 30.23
C HIS A 127 -22.40 15.42 30.16
N ALA A 128 -21.77 15.31 29.00
CA ALA A 128 -20.54 14.53 28.84
C ALA A 128 -19.37 15.13 29.66
N LEU A 129 -19.19 16.46 29.63
CA LEU A 129 -18.13 17.14 30.37
C LEU A 129 -18.37 17.16 31.88
N LYS A 130 -19.64 17.23 32.33
CA LYS A 130 -19.97 17.08 33.74
C LYS A 130 -19.53 15.70 34.26
N ARG A 131 -19.85 14.64 33.50
CA ARG A 131 -19.44 13.28 33.87
C ARG A 131 -17.92 13.10 33.84
N PHE A 132 -17.23 13.75 32.91
CA PHE A 132 -15.76 13.80 32.84
C PHE A 132 -15.16 14.41 34.11
N GLY A 133 -15.67 15.55 34.58
CA GLY A 133 -15.15 16.21 35.79
C GLY A 133 -15.43 15.45 37.10
N GLU A 134 -16.47 14.62 37.14
CA GLU A 134 -16.79 13.76 38.29
C GLU A 134 -15.98 12.45 38.32
N ALA A 135 -15.29 12.10 37.23
CA ALA A 135 -14.52 10.86 37.15
C ALA A 135 -13.16 10.99 37.86
N LYS A 136 -12.64 9.87 38.39
CA LYS A 136 -11.28 9.84 38.99
C LYS A 136 -10.17 10.15 37.99
N SER A 137 -10.40 9.83 36.72
CA SER A 137 -9.51 10.08 35.59
C SER A 137 -10.34 10.07 34.30
N GLY A 138 -9.96 10.87 33.32
CA GLY A 138 -10.64 10.93 32.03
C GLY A 138 -9.79 11.59 30.96
N VAL A 139 -10.21 11.44 29.71
CA VAL A 139 -9.63 12.13 28.56
C VAL A 139 -10.74 12.80 27.76
N TYR A 140 -10.52 14.05 27.37
CA TYR A 140 -11.37 14.77 26.44
C TYR A 140 -10.68 14.83 25.07
N CYS A 141 -11.34 14.30 24.04
CA CYS A 141 -10.86 14.35 22.66
C CYS A 141 -11.69 15.38 21.88
N GLY A 142 -11.17 16.59 21.73
CA GLY A 142 -11.80 17.66 20.96
C GLY A 142 -11.39 17.67 19.49
N PRO A 143 -12.26 18.06 18.55
CA PRO A 143 -11.93 18.15 17.13
C PRO A 143 -11.08 19.37 16.77
N LEU A 144 -10.94 20.35 17.69
CA LEU A 144 -10.23 21.61 17.47
C LEU A 144 -9.34 21.93 18.66
N LYS A 145 -8.18 22.55 18.38
CA LYS A 145 -7.24 23.06 19.39
C LYS A 145 -7.93 24.01 20.38
N LEU A 146 -8.79 24.90 19.88
CA LEU A 146 -9.55 25.84 20.72
C LEU A 146 -10.43 25.13 21.74
N LEU A 147 -11.07 24.01 21.36
CA LEU A 147 -11.93 23.25 22.27
C LEU A 147 -11.11 22.48 23.32
N ALA A 148 -9.94 21.95 22.93
CA ALA A 148 -9.02 21.33 23.90
C ALA A 148 -8.55 22.36 24.94
N ALA A 149 -8.19 23.57 24.50
CA ALA A 149 -7.83 24.67 25.40
C ALA A 149 -8.99 25.14 26.28
N GLU A 150 -10.21 25.26 25.74
CA GLU A 150 -11.41 25.61 26.49
C GLU A 150 -11.68 24.62 27.63
N VAL A 151 -11.68 23.31 27.32
CA VAL A 151 -11.94 22.27 28.31
C VAL A 151 -10.81 22.20 29.35
N PHE A 152 -9.55 22.33 28.93
CA PHE A 152 -8.40 22.40 29.84
C PHE A 152 -8.53 23.56 30.83
N ASN A 153 -8.75 24.79 30.34
CA ASN A 153 -8.88 25.97 31.18
C ASN A 153 -10.05 25.83 32.15
N ARG A 154 -11.24 25.49 31.63
CA ARG A 154 -12.46 25.34 32.42
C ARG A 154 -12.34 24.25 33.49
N SER A 155 -11.67 23.14 33.19
CA SER A 155 -11.49 22.05 34.16
C SER A 155 -10.58 22.50 35.31
N ASN A 156 -9.45 23.15 34.99
CA ASN A 156 -8.53 23.65 36.01
C ASN A 156 -9.14 24.81 36.82
N GLU A 157 -9.94 25.70 36.20
CA GLU A 157 -10.72 26.74 36.90
C GLU A 157 -11.71 26.14 37.91
N LEU A 158 -12.26 24.96 37.61
CA LEU A 158 -13.14 24.19 38.52
C LEU A 158 -12.35 23.36 39.55
N GLY A 159 -11.03 23.50 39.62
CA GLY A 159 -10.15 22.77 40.54
C GLY A 159 -9.86 21.33 40.13
N ILE A 160 -10.24 20.92 38.92
CA ILE A 160 -9.96 19.59 38.37
C ILE A 160 -8.61 19.65 37.67
N LYS A 161 -7.59 18.99 38.25
CA LYS A 161 -6.25 18.91 37.64
C LYS A 161 -6.36 18.25 36.27
N CYS A 162 -6.03 19.00 35.23
CA CYS A 162 -6.12 18.55 33.85
C CYS A 162 -4.91 19.05 33.07
N ASP A 163 -4.25 18.15 32.35
CA ASP A 163 -3.16 18.50 31.43
C ASP A 163 -3.73 18.84 30.04
N LEU A 164 -2.96 19.56 29.22
CA LEU A 164 -3.27 19.87 27.82
C LEU A 164 -2.29 19.18 26.88
N VAL A 165 -2.79 18.43 25.90
CA VAL A 165 -1.97 17.81 24.85
C VAL A 165 -2.58 18.13 23.49
N THR A 166 -1.82 18.86 22.66
CA THR A 166 -2.12 19.12 21.24
C THR A 166 -0.92 18.71 20.38
N GLY A 167 -1.02 18.86 19.05
CA GLY A 167 0.11 18.62 18.16
C GLY A 167 1.28 19.59 18.40
N GLU A 168 0.98 20.81 18.84
CA GLU A 168 1.95 21.90 19.01
C GLU A 168 2.31 22.17 20.48
N GLU A 169 1.46 21.79 21.43
CA GLU A 169 1.59 22.17 22.84
C GLU A 169 1.39 20.99 23.80
N ARG A 170 2.16 21.00 24.89
CA ARG A 170 1.99 20.10 26.04
C ARG A 170 2.16 20.90 27.32
N ARG A 171 1.15 20.92 28.19
CA ARG A 171 1.12 21.70 29.44
C ARG A 171 0.49 20.91 30.57
#